data_AF-A0A3D3PIX0-F1
#
_entry.id   AF-A0A3D3PIX0-F1
#
_cell.length_a   1.000
_cell.length_b   1.000
_cell.length_c   1.000
_cell.angle_alpha   90.00
_cell.angle_beta   90.00
_cell.angle_gamma   90.00
#
_symmetry.space_group_name_H-M   'P 1'
#
loop_
_entity.id
_entity.type
_entity.pdbx_description
1 polymer ?
#
loop_
_entity_poly.entity_id
_entity_poly.type
_entity_poly.pdbx_seq_one_letter_code
_entity_poly.pdbx_strand_id
1 'polypeptide(L)' 'MNNVWKPAVTVAAVIERAGLFLLVEEETSDGIRLNQPAGHLDP' A
#
# COMPACT_ATOMS: atom_id res chain seq x y z
N MET A 1 -6.32 19.95 -25.32
CA MET A 1 -6.29 18.49 -25.06
C MET A 1 -6.89 18.27 -23.68
N ASN A 2 -8.00 17.54 -23.58
CA ASN A 2 -8.58 17.19 -22.28
C ASN A 2 -7.59 16.28 -21.55
N ASN A 3 -7.00 16.76 -20.45
CA ASN A 3 -6.26 15.91 -19.54
C ASN A 3 -7.27 14.95 -18.90
N VAL A 4 -7.30 13.71 -19.36
CA VAL A 4 -8.05 12.64 -18.70
C VAL A 4 -7.34 12.36 -17.39
N TRP A 5 -7.98 12.69 -16.28
CA TRP A 5 -7.48 12.31 -14.96
C TRP A 5 -7.37 10.79 -14.88
N LYS A 6 -6.21 10.31 -14.43
CA LYS A 6 -5.94 8.88 -14.20
C LYS A 6 -5.54 8.70 -12.74
N PRO A 7 -6.38 8.05 -11.91
CA PRO A 7 -5.98 7.74 -10.55
C PRO A 7 -4.84 6.72 -10.55
N ALA A 8 -3.94 6.85 -9.59
CA ALA A 8 -3.09 5.73 -9.20
C ALA A 8 -3.98 4.70 -8.49
N VAL A 9 -3.91 3.44 -8.91
CA VAL A 9 -4.61 2.33 -8.25
C VAL A 9 -3.58 1.59 -7.40
N THR A 10 -3.92 1.39 -6.12
CA THR A 10 -3.12 0.58 -5.20
C THR A 10 -3.92 -0.63 -4.73
N VAL A 11 -3.20 -1.71 -4.44
CA VAL A 11 -3.72 -2.93 -3.84
C VAL A 11 -2.96 -3.21 -2.55
N ALA A 12 -3.63 -3.85 -1.58
CA ALA A 12 -3.03 -4.23 -0.31
C ALA A 12 -3.52 -5.62 0.11
N ALA A 13 -2.67 -6.38 0.79
CA ALA A 13 -2.99 -7.69 1.34
C ALA A 13 -3.17 -7.62 2.87
N VAL A 14 -4.28 -8.17 3.37
CA VAL A 14 -4.47 -8.41 4.81
C VAL A 14 -4.16 -9.88 5.06
N ILE A 15 -3.05 -10.14 5.76
CA ILE A 15 -2.54 -11.50 6.00
C ILE A 15 -2.58 -11.77 7.49
N GLU A 16 -3.47 -12.69 7.90
CA GLU A 16 -3.64 -13.13 9.27
C GLU A 16 -3.04 -14.52 9.49
N ARG A 17 -2.39 -14.73 10.64
CA ARG A 17 -1.93 -16.03 11.11
C ARG A 17 -1.93 -16.11 12.64
N ALA A 18 -2.74 -17.01 13.19
CA ALA A 18 -2.84 -17.29 14.62
C ALA A 18 -3.17 -16.05 15.48
N GLY A 19 -4.09 -15.22 15.01
CA GLY A 19 -4.53 -13.96 15.62
C GLY A 19 -3.60 -12.77 15.37
N LEU A 20 -2.51 -12.95 14.61
CA LEU A 20 -1.54 -11.89 14.30
C LEU A 20 -1.60 -11.49 12.82
N PHE A 21 -1.29 -10.23 12.53
CA PHE A 21 -1.31 -9.68 11.18
C PHE A 21 0.10 -9.31 10.70
N LEU A 22 0.39 -9.58 9.43
CA LEU A 22 1.63 -9.11 8.81
C LEU A 22 1.54 -7.61 8.49
N LEU A 23 2.53 -6.86 8.93
CA LEU A 23 2.76 -5.47 8.55
C LEU A 23 4.17 -5.32 7.97
N VAL A 24 4.35 -4.34 7.10
CA VAL A 24 5.66 -3.89 6.62
C VAL A 24 6.00 -2.56 7.27
N GLU A 25 7.30 -2.33 7.48
CA GLU A 25 7.82 -1.05 7.94
C GLU A 25 8.31 -0.23 6.74
N GLU A 26 7.90 1.02 6.67
CA GLU A 26 8.31 1.97 5.63
C GLU A 26 8.93 3.21 6.28
N GLU A 27 10.09 3.63 5.76
CA GLU A 27 10.65 4.94 6.06
C GLU A 27 9.96 6.00 5.19
N THR A 28 9.27 6.95 5.81
CA THR A 28 8.59 8.05 5.13
C THR A 28 9.14 9.40 5.55
N SER A 29 8.75 10.48 4.86
CA SER A 29 9.11 11.85 5.27
C SER A 29 8.64 12.19 6.69
N ASP A 30 7.59 11.52 7.17
CA ASP A 30 7.02 11.71 8.50
C ASP A 30 7.52 10.65 9.49
N GLY A 31 8.63 9.97 9.18
CA GLY A 31 9.23 8.92 9.98
C GLY A 31 8.74 7.52 9.63
N ILE A 32 8.99 6.57 10.54
CA ILE A 32 8.63 5.17 10.37
C ILE A 32 7.11 4.98 10.40
N ARG A 33 6.56 4.27 9.41
CA ARG A 33 5.15 3.89 9.32
C ARG A 33 5.00 2.39 9.14
N LEU A 34 3.95 1.85 9.75
CA LEU A 34 3.53 0.47 9.53
C LEU A 34 2.38 0.45 8.53
N ASN A 35 2.46 -0.45 7.55
CA ASN A 35 1.48 -0.59 6.50
C ASN A 35 1.14 -2.07 6.24
N GLN A 36 0.05 -2.33 5.53
CA GLN A 36 -0.16 -3.63 4.91
C GLN A 36 0.85 -3.81 3.77
N PRO A 37 1.25 -5.04 3.42
CA PRO A 37 1.92 -5.29 2.15
C PRO A 37 1.07 -4.75 1.00
N ALA A 38 1.55 -3.71 0.33
CA ALA A 38 0.80 -2.95 -0.65
C ALA A 38 1.66 -2.54 -1.85
N GLY A 39 1.02 -2.21 -2.97
CA GLY A 39 1.69 -1.79 -4.20
C GLY A 39 0.73 -1.20 -5.22
N HIS A 40 1.28 -0.68 -6.32
CA HIS A 40 0.48 -0.19 -7.44
C HIS A 40 -0.04 -1.35 -8.28
N LEU A 41 -1.19 -1.15 -8.92
CA LEU A 41 -1.67 -2.08 -9.95
C LEU A 41 -0.81 -1.94 -11.19
N ASP A 42 -0.11 -3.01 -11.57
CA ASP A 42 0.56 -3.10 -12.86
C ASP A 42 -0.48 -3.32 -13.98
N PRO A 43 -0.27 -2.80 -15.21
CA PRO A 43 -1.23 -2.88 -16.32
C PRO A 43 -1.51 -4.30 -16.84
#